data_AF-A0A5M9MRW4-F1
#
_entry.id   AF-A0A5M9MRW4-F1
#
_cell.length_a   1.000
_cell.length_b   1.000
_cell.length_c   1.000
_cell.angle_alpha   90.00
_cell.angle_beta   90.00
_cell.angle_gamma   90.00
#
_symmetry.space_group_name_H-M   'P 1'
#
loop_
_entity.id
_entity.type
_entity.pdbx_description
1 polymer ?
#
loop_
_entity_poly.entity_id
_entity_poly.type
_entity_poly.pdbx_seq_one_letter_code
_entity_poly.pdbx_strand_id
1 'polypeptide(L)'
;MQSKDNIQKKLLLLAVKEGHEQVVRMLLEQGVDVESKDNEQGRTLLSWASSNGHVAVVKVLLGKGANVESRDSQYSRTPLSWAAQNTHSAVLGLLLEKTLEGHSDWVMSVAFSPDGQMLASGSGDKTVRLWDAKTGALQMVLPTNTAVRSISFSTHGPYLETDTGSLNIQPFGSNYQPIQDEYCPNISLIEDWVALGGVKVLWLPYAYRQPSCLAFKGEALALGYHDCQVVYTSQ
;
A
#
# COMPACT_ATOMS: atom_id res chain seq x y z
N MET A 1 -12.67 12.59 33.41
CA MET A 1 -12.23 11.77 32.25
C MET A 1 -11.12 12.42 31.44
N GLN A 2 -11.13 13.74 31.19
CA GLN A 2 -10.12 14.44 30.35
C GLN A 2 -8.64 14.37 30.82
N SER A 3 -8.33 14.05 32.07
CA SER A 3 -6.94 14.01 32.55
C SER A 3 -6.19 12.75 32.12
N LYS A 4 -6.88 11.60 32.03
CA LYS A 4 -6.26 10.31 31.69
C LYS A 4 -5.87 10.26 30.21
N ASP A 5 -6.76 10.71 29.33
CA ASP A 5 -6.53 10.75 27.89
C ASP A 5 -5.37 11.70 27.53
N ASN A 6 -5.24 12.82 28.23
CA ASN A 6 -4.15 13.77 28.02
C ASN A 6 -2.79 13.19 28.44
N ILE A 7 -2.74 12.44 29.54
CA ILE A 7 -1.53 11.74 29.98
C ILE A 7 -1.16 10.65 28.97
N GLN A 8 -2.13 9.85 28.51
CA GLN A 8 -1.89 8.81 27.51
C GLN A 8 -1.39 9.38 26.18
N LYS A 9 -1.96 10.50 25.70
CA LYS A 9 -1.48 11.18 24.49
C LYS A 9 -0.04 11.67 24.63
N LYS A 10 0.31 12.28 25.77
CA LYS A 10 1.68 12.72 26.03
C LYS A 10 2.66 11.55 26.11
N LEU A 11 2.26 10.47 26.77
CA LEU A 11 3.08 9.26 26.87
C LEU A 11 3.29 8.60 25.50
N LEU A 12 2.25 8.56 24.67
CA LEU A 12 2.33 8.05 23.30
C LEU A 12 3.28 8.89 22.44
N LEU A 13 3.15 10.22 22.48
CA LEU A 13 4.05 11.14 21.78
C LEU A 13 5.51 10.93 22.19
N LEU A 14 5.78 10.76 23.49
CA LEU A 14 7.13 10.50 23.99
C LEU A 14 7.66 9.15 23.50
N ALA A 15 6.86 8.09 23.60
CA ALA A 15 7.23 6.76 23.11
C ALA A 15 7.54 6.76 21.61
N VAL A 16 6.77 7.52 20.81
CA VAL A 16 7.03 7.71 19.38
C VAL A 16 8.32 8.49 19.12
N LYS A 17 8.57 9.57 19.85
CA LYS A 17 9.81 10.37 19.74
C LYS A 17 11.06 9.53 20.02
N GLU A 18 11.00 8.70 21.06
CA GLU A 18 12.10 7.84 21.50
C GLU A 18 12.18 6.48 20.77
N GLY A 19 11.23 6.19 19.87
CA GLY A 19 11.24 4.95 19.07
C GLY A 19 10.81 3.68 19.84
N HIS A 20 10.09 3.82 20.95
CA HIS A 20 9.66 2.70 21.81
C HIS A 20 8.44 1.95 21.25
N GLU A 21 8.67 1.17 20.19
CA GLU A 21 7.66 0.40 19.44
C GLU A 21 6.62 -0.30 20.32
N GLN A 22 7.04 -1.07 21.33
CA GLN A 22 6.12 -1.86 22.14
C GLN A 22 5.19 -1.00 23.01
N VAL A 23 5.70 0.13 23.50
CA VAL A 23 4.88 1.09 24.26
C VAL A 23 3.88 1.76 23.33
N VAL A 24 4.29 2.08 22.10
CA VAL A 24 3.40 2.63 21.06
C VAL A 24 2.28 1.64 20.74
N ARG A 25 2.58 0.36 20.48
CA ARG A 25 1.57 -0.68 20.21
C ARG A 25 0.55 -0.78 21.35
N MET A 26 1.04 -0.92 22.58
CA MET A 26 0.21 -1.07 23.77
C MET A 26 -0.74 0.12 23.97
N LEU A 27 -0.27 1.35 23.71
CA LEU A 27 -1.09 2.55 23.85
C LEU A 27 -2.13 2.69 22.73
N LEU A 28 -1.79 2.33 21.49
CA LEU A 28 -2.77 2.32 20.39
C LEU A 28 -3.83 1.23 20.59
N GLU A 29 -3.48 0.09 21.19
CA GLU A 29 -4.45 -0.96 21.59
C GLU A 29 -5.42 -0.50 22.68
N GLN A 30 -5.02 0.47 23.52
CA GLN A 30 -5.91 1.09 24.50
C GLN A 30 -6.90 2.10 23.89
N GLY A 31 -6.92 2.25 22.56
CA GLY A 31 -7.83 3.14 21.84
C GLY A 31 -7.35 4.59 21.78
N VAL A 32 -6.05 4.85 22.00
CA VAL A 32 -5.49 6.18 21.77
C VAL A 32 -5.47 6.46 20.27
N ASP A 33 -5.93 7.64 19.89
CA ASP A 33 -6.02 8.09 18.50
C ASP A 33 -4.63 8.15 17.83
N VAL A 34 -4.49 7.44 16.71
CA VAL A 34 -3.26 7.36 15.90
C VAL A 34 -2.93 8.70 15.23
N GLU A 35 -3.92 9.55 15.00
CA GLU A 35 -3.76 10.89 14.41
C GLU A 35 -3.51 11.98 15.46
N SER A 36 -3.18 11.59 16.69
CA SER A 36 -2.85 12.52 17.77
C SER A 36 -1.74 13.48 17.35
N LYS A 37 -2.02 14.78 17.47
CA LYS A 37 -1.07 15.86 17.20
C LYS A 37 -0.46 16.39 18.49
N ASP A 38 0.79 16.82 18.42
CA ASP A 38 1.36 17.63 19.48
C ASP A 38 0.73 19.03 19.52
N ASN A 39 0.79 19.65 20.70
CA ASN A 39 0.24 20.98 20.90
C ASN A 39 1.21 22.10 20.45
N GLU A 40 2.46 21.75 20.14
CA GLU A 40 3.53 22.73 19.86
C GLU A 40 3.64 23.06 18.38
N GLN A 41 3.69 22.03 17.52
CA GLN A 41 3.95 22.17 16.10
C GLN A 41 2.82 21.60 15.24
N GLY A 42 1.82 20.97 15.86
CA GLY A 42 0.73 20.27 15.18
C GLY A 42 1.22 19.02 14.44
N ARG A 43 2.37 18.45 14.85
CA ARG A 43 2.92 17.24 14.22
C ARG A 43 2.16 16.00 14.67
N THR A 44 1.81 15.13 13.72
CA THR A 44 1.27 13.80 14.02
C THR A 44 2.34 12.86 14.56
N LEU A 45 1.91 11.73 15.13
CA LEU A 45 2.79 10.63 15.53
C LEU A 45 3.67 10.18 14.36
N LEU A 46 3.06 10.04 13.16
CA LEU A 46 3.79 9.59 11.98
C LEU A 46 4.88 10.59 11.55
N SER A 47 4.63 11.90 11.64
CA SER A 47 5.65 12.92 11.35
C SER A 47 6.85 12.86 12.31
N TRP A 48 6.62 12.57 13.59
CA TRP A 48 7.71 12.38 14.56
C TRP A 48 8.51 11.11 14.30
N ALA A 49 7.83 9.98 14.10
CA ALA A 49 8.48 8.72 13.77
C ALA A 49 9.33 8.84 12.48
N SER A 50 8.79 9.52 11.48
CA SER A 50 9.46 9.73 10.19
C SER A 50 10.62 10.72 10.27
N SER A 51 10.51 11.78 11.07
CA SER A 51 11.60 12.75 11.28
C SER A 51 12.79 12.14 12.01
N ASN A 52 12.57 11.13 12.86
CA ASN A 52 13.62 10.47 13.64
C ASN A 52 14.08 9.14 13.02
N GLY A 53 13.45 8.69 11.93
CA GLY A 53 13.85 7.46 11.25
C GLY A 53 13.42 6.18 11.97
N HIS A 54 12.41 6.23 12.84
CA HIS A 54 11.96 5.10 13.65
C HIS A 54 11.12 4.12 12.83
N VAL A 55 11.76 3.36 11.94
CA VAL A 55 11.15 2.43 10.97
C VAL A 55 10.09 1.53 11.62
N ALA A 56 10.38 0.94 12.78
CA ALA A 56 9.45 0.04 13.45
C ALA A 56 8.18 0.76 13.94
N VAL A 57 8.34 1.97 14.48
CA VAL A 57 7.20 2.82 14.90
C VAL A 57 6.41 3.29 13.68
N VAL A 58 7.06 3.66 12.58
CA VAL A 58 6.40 4.01 11.32
C VAL A 58 5.51 2.86 10.85
N LYS A 59 6.02 1.62 10.83
CA LYS A 59 5.21 0.43 10.47
C LYS A 59 4.00 0.24 11.37
N VAL A 60 4.16 0.41 12.69
CA VAL A 60 3.05 0.31 13.65
C VAL A 60 1.97 1.34 13.35
N LEU A 61 2.36 2.60 13.09
CA LEU A 61 1.44 3.68 12.82
C LEU A 61 0.71 3.49 11.49
N LEU A 62 1.44 3.12 10.42
CA LEU A 62 0.85 2.82 9.11
C LEU A 62 -0.16 1.66 9.20
N GLY A 63 0.20 0.56 9.87
CA GLY A 63 -0.72 -0.57 10.10
C GLY A 63 -1.91 -0.26 11.02
N LYS A 64 -1.94 0.91 11.66
CA LYS A 64 -3.09 1.44 12.40
C LYS A 64 -3.86 2.51 11.62
N GLY A 65 -3.55 2.71 10.34
CA GLY A 65 -4.24 3.64 9.45
C GLY A 65 -3.78 5.10 9.59
N ALA A 66 -2.53 5.34 10.02
CA ALA A 66 -2.01 6.70 10.13
C ALA A 66 -1.97 7.41 8.75
N ASN A 67 -2.38 8.67 8.71
CA ASN A 67 -2.44 9.46 7.49
C ASN A 67 -1.04 9.96 7.07
N VAL A 68 -0.53 9.40 5.97
CA VAL A 68 0.77 9.74 5.38
C VAL A 68 0.87 11.16 4.82
N GLU A 69 -0.28 11.80 4.53
CA GLU A 69 -0.34 13.15 3.95
C GLU A 69 -0.64 14.25 4.98
N SER A 70 -0.70 13.90 6.28
CA SER A 70 -1.03 14.85 7.32
C SER A 70 0.04 15.95 7.42
N ARG A 71 -0.40 17.21 7.43
CA ARG A 71 0.49 18.38 7.46
C ARG A 71 0.57 18.95 8.87
N ASP A 72 1.79 19.26 9.30
CA ASP A 72 2.00 20.01 10.54
C ASP A 72 1.61 21.49 10.37
N SER A 73 1.38 22.18 11.48
CA SER A 73 0.90 23.56 11.47
C SER A 73 2.01 24.58 11.26
N GLN A 74 3.27 24.22 11.51
CA GLN A 74 4.39 25.15 11.53
C GLN A 74 4.99 25.37 10.13
N TYR A 75 5.16 24.29 9.36
CA TYR A 75 5.82 24.30 8.06
C TYR A 75 4.98 23.65 6.97
N SER A 76 3.77 23.16 7.28
CA SER A 76 2.91 22.45 6.34
C SER A 76 3.63 21.25 5.70
N ARG A 77 4.45 20.58 6.51
CA ARG A 77 5.27 19.44 6.09
C ARG A 77 4.53 18.13 6.33
N THR A 78 4.69 17.21 5.38
CA THR A 78 4.22 15.82 5.48
C THR A 78 5.27 14.93 6.16
N PRO A 79 4.89 13.77 6.71
CA PRO A 79 5.83 12.75 7.16
C PRO A 79 6.94 12.43 6.14
N LEU A 80 6.60 12.38 4.85
CA LEU A 80 7.56 12.14 3.77
C LEU A 80 8.60 13.26 3.68
N SER A 81 8.18 14.52 3.79
CA SER A 81 9.11 15.66 3.78
C SER A 81 10.08 15.66 4.97
N TRP A 82 9.64 15.18 6.14
CA TRP A 82 10.48 15.02 7.32
C TRP A 82 11.49 13.88 7.16
N ALA A 83 11.05 12.73 6.62
CA ALA A 83 11.93 11.62 6.30
C ALA A 83 12.98 12.01 5.23
N ALA A 84 12.57 12.79 4.23
CA ALA A 84 13.47 13.28 3.18
C ALA A 84 14.50 14.25 3.73
N GLN A 85 14.08 15.22 4.57
CA GLN A 85 15.00 16.18 5.18
C GLN A 85 16.08 15.52 6.02
N ASN A 86 15.71 14.48 6.77
CA ASN A 86 16.63 13.76 7.67
C ASN A 86 17.26 12.53 6.99
N THR A 87 17.08 12.37 5.67
CA THR A 87 17.70 11.31 4.84
C THR A 87 17.41 9.88 5.30
N HIS A 88 16.21 9.62 5.83
CA HIS A 88 15.80 8.30 6.29
C HIS A 88 15.25 7.44 5.15
N SER A 89 16.14 6.85 4.35
CA SER A 89 15.79 6.05 3.17
C SER A 89 14.81 4.91 3.44
N ALA A 90 14.95 4.19 4.55
CA ALA A 90 14.02 3.11 4.91
C ALA A 90 12.61 3.62 5.21
N VAL A 91 12.48 4.81 5.81
CA VAL A 91 11.17 5.44 6.04
C VAL A 91 10.59 5.98 4.75
N LEU A 92 11.42 6.52 3.85
CA LEU A 92 10.96 6.95 2.51
C LEU A 92 10.32 5.78 1.74
N GLY A 93 10.96 4.60 1.76
CA GLY A 93 10.38 3.39 1.16
C GLY A 93 8.99 3.08 1.72
N LEU A 94 8.85 3.06 3.05
CA LEU A 94 7.58 2.78 3.71
C LEU A 94 6.49 3.83 3.48
N LEU A 95 6.85 5.10 3.33
CA LEU A 95 5.88 6.18 3.10
C LEU A 95 5.47 6.31 1.64
N LEU A 96 6.28 5.79 0.71
CA LEU A 96 5.95 5.67 -0.71
C LEU A 96 5.22 4.36 -1.02
N GLU A 97 5.33 3.37 -0.15
CA GLU A 97 4.54 2.15 -0.19
C GLU A 97 3.09 2.43 0.24
N LYS A 98 2.17 1.99 -0.61
CA LYS A 98 0.73 2.12 -0.38
C LYS A 98 0.13 0.74 -0.19
N THR A 99 -0.62 0.58 0.89
CA THR A 99 -1.41 -0.62 1.16
C THR A 99 -2.86 -0.35 0.81
N LEU A 100 -3.44 -1.23 0.02
CA LEU A 100 -4.85 -1.23 -0.38
C LEU A 100 -5.55 -2.32 0.40
N GLU A 101 -6.39 -1.89 1.34
CA GLU A 101 -7.18 -2.76 2.20
C GLU A 101 -8.63 -2.80 1.69
N GLY A 102 -9.22 -4.00 1.69
CA GLY A 102 -10.65 -4.13 1.40
C GLY A 102 -11.10 -5.52 0.99
N HIS A 103 -10.21 -6.37 0.48
CA HIS A 103 -10.55 -7.77 0.26
C HIS A 103 -10.82 -8.48 1.60
N SER A 104 -11.74 -9.44 1.59
CA SER A 104 -12.07 -10.24 2.78
C SER A 104 -11.52 -11.66 2.74
N ASP A 105 -10.75 -11.99 1.71
CA ASP A 105 -10.08 -13.26 1.49
C ASP A 105 -8.81 -13.05 0.66
N TRP A 106 -8.01 -14.10 0.47
CA TRP A 106 -6.71 -14.08 -0.22
C TRP A 106 -6.77 -13.32 -1.54
N VAL A 107 -5.88 -12.35 -1.72
CA VAL A 107 -5.65 -11.76 -3.04
C VAL A 107 -4.87 -12.77 -3.86
N MET A 108 -5.45 -13.31 -4.92
CA MET A 108 -4.81 -14.37 -5.72
C MET A 108 -4.18 -13.84 -7.00
N SER A 109 -4.58 -12.65 -7.46
CA SER A 109 -4.00 -12.01 -8.64
C SER A 109 -4.01 -10.50 -8.51
N VAL A 110 -2.97 -9.85 -9.03
CA VAL A 110 -2.91 -8.40 -9.20
C VAL A 110 -2.41 -8.09 -10.61
N ALA A 111 -2.83 -6.97 -11.19
CA ALA A 111 -2.42 -6.54 -12.52
C ALA A 111 -2.48 -5.02 -12.64
N PHE A 112 -1.49 -4.38 -13.27
CA PHE A 112 -1.57 -2.96 -13.63
C PHE A 112 -2.24 -2.80 -15.00
N SER A 113 -2.96 -1.69 -15.18
CA SER A 113 -3.41 -1.28 -16.51
C SER A 113 -2.21 -0.96 -17.41
N PRO A 114 -2.34 -1.06 -18.74
CA PRO A 114 -1.24 -0.78 -19.66
C PRO A 114 -0.66 0.64 -19.53
N ASP A 115 -1.48 1.61 -19.14
CA ASP A 115 -1.11 3.01 -18.88
C ASP A 115 -0.59 3.25 -17.45
N GLY A 116 -0.60 2.24 -16.58
CA GLY A 116 -0.17 2.31 -15.18
C GLY A 116 -1.06 3.15 -14.26
N GLN A 117 -2.20 3.66 -14.74
CA GLN A 117 -3.10 4.52 -13.96
C GLN A 117 -3.99 3.72 -13.00
N MET A 118 -4.21 2.43 -13.28
CA MET A 118 -5.06 1.56 -12.50
C MET A 118 -4.33 0.31 -12.05
N LEU A 119 -4.70 -0.18 -10.88
CA LEU A 119 -4.33 -1.48 -10.37
C LEU A 119 -5.61 -2.31 -10.19
N ALA A 120 -5.62 -3.54 -10.70
CA ALA A 120 -6.68 -4.51 -10.47
C ALA A 120 -6.22 -5.58 -9.49
N SER A 121 -7.10 -6.02 -8.59
CA SER A 121 -6.85 -7.12 -7.66
C SER A 121 -8.02 -8.10 -7.64
N GLY A 122 -7.72 -9.40 -7.71
CA GLY A 122 -8.67 -10.50 -7.70
C GLY A 122 -8.49 -11.35 -6.46
N SER A 123 -9.59 -11.77 -5.84
CA SER A 123 -9.55 -12.44 -4.55
C SER A 123 -10.47 -13.67 -4.46
N GLY A 124 -10.20 -14.49 -3.44
CA GLY A 124 -11.08 -15.56 -2.97
C GLY A 124 -12.45 -15.08 -2.49
N ASP A 125 -12.57 -13.79 -2.17
CA ASP A 125 -13.83 -13.16 -1.77
C ASP A 125 -14.83 -13.02 -2.92
N LYS A 126 -14.46 -13.52 -4.12
CA LYS A 126 -15.26 -13.49 -5.34
C LYS A 126 -15.52 -12.06 -5.81
N THR A 127 -14.54 -11.19 -5.61
CA THR A 127 -14.56 -9.84 -6.14
C THR A 127 -13.27 -9.53 -6.90
N VAL A 128 -13.41 -8.67 -7.89
CA VAL A 128 -12.32 -7.91 -8.49
C VAL A 128 -12.44 -6.47 -8.03
N ARG A 129 -11.35 -5.89 -7.55
CA ARG A 129 -11.28 -4.49 -7.16
C ARG A 129 -10.37 -3.72 -8.09
N LEU A 130 -10.79 -2.53 -8.46
CA LEU A 130 -10.02 -1.58 -9.25
C LEU A 130 -9.65 -0.39 -8.39
N TRP A 131 -8.38 -0.04 -8.41
CA TRP A 131 -7.78 1.01 -7.62
C TRP A 131 -7.12 2.02 -8.54
N ASP A 132 -7.19 3.30 -8.16
CA ASP A 132 -6.37 4.33 -8.78
C ASP A 132 -4.93 4.17 -8.29
N ALA A 133 -4.00 3.89 -9.20
CA ALA A 133 -2.62 3.59 -8.84
C ALA A 133 -1.91 4.81 -8.23
N LYS A 134 -2.30 6.03 -8.58
CA LYS A 134 -1.65 7.24 -8.07
C LYS A 134 -2.04 7.53 -6.62
N THR A 135 -3.31 7.40 -6.29
CA THR A 135 -3.89 7.79 -5.01
C THR A 135 -4.06 6.61 -4.07
N GLY A 136 -4.27 5.41 -4.60
CA GLY A 136 -4.66 4.22 -3.86
C GLY A 136 -6.17 4.16 -3.57
N ALA A 137 -6.97 5.05 -4.17
CA ALA A 137 -8.40 5.07 -3.95
C ALA A 137 -9.10 3.90 -4.66
N LEU A 138 -10.02 3.22 -3.96
CA LEU A 138 -10.89 2.20 -4.55
C LEU A 138 -11.88 2.87 -5.52
N GLN A 139 -11.81 2.48 -6.79
CA GLN A 139 -12.66 3.01 -7.87
C GLN A 139 -13.88 2.13 -8.13
N MET A 140 -13.70 0.81 -8.09
CA MET A 140 -14.76 -0.13 -8.45
C MET A 140 -14.60 -1.47 -7.73
N VAL A 141 -15.74 -2.11 -7.45
CA VAL A 141 -15.82 -3.50 -6.98
C VAL A 141 -16.73 -4.26 -7.94
N LEU A 142 -16.20 -5.31 -8.55
CA LEU A 142 -16.89 -6.16 -9.51
C LEU A 142 -17.09 -7.55 -8.87
N PRO A 143 -18.34 -7.95 -8.59
CA PRO A 143 -18.60 -9.29 -8.07
C PRO A 143 -18.43 -10.34 -9.16
N THR A 144 -17.89 -11.50 -8.78
CA THR A 144 -17.78 -12.70 -9.61
C THR A 144 -18.53 -13.85 -8.94
N ASN A 145 -18.81 -14.91 -9.70
CA ASN A 145 -19.50 -16.09 -9.16
C ASN A 145 -18.55 -17.04 -8.40
N THR A 146 -17.26 -16.94 -8.66
CA THR A 146 -16.21 -17.80 -8.10
C THR A 146 -14.97 -17.00 -7.74
N ALA A 147 -14.09 -17.59 -6.93
CA ALA A 147 -12.78 -17.01 -6.60
C ALA A 147 -12.00 -16.66 -7.86
N VAL A 148 -11.38 -15.48 -7.88
CA VAL A 148 -10.65 -14.96 -9.04
C VAL A 148 -9.17 -15.22 -8.86
N ARG A 149 -8.62 -16.14 -9.65
CA ARG A 149 -7.22 -16.59 -9.53
C ARG A 149 -6.27 -15.91 -10.50
N SER A 150 -6.81 -15.35 -11.58
CA SER A 150 -6.03 -14.68 -12.61
C SER A 150 -6.79 -13.46 -13.09
N ILE A 151 -6.07 -12.35 -13.23
CA ILE A 151 -6.57 -11.11 -13.81
C ILE A 151 -5.53 -10.57 -14.78
N SER A 152 -5.98 -10.14 -15.94
CA SER A 152 -5.22 -9.33 -16.88
C SER A 152 -6.08 -8.21 -17.46
N PHE A 153 -5.47 -7.07 -17.77
CA PHE A 153 -6.13 -6.06 -18.59
C PHE A 153 -6.10 -6.52 -20.05
N SER A 154 -7.27 -6.52 -20.70
CA SER A 154 -7.36 -6.91 -22.11
C SER A 154 -6.69 -5.87 -22.98
N THR A 155 -5.89 -6.31 -23.96
CA THR A 155 -5.27 -5.41 -24.95
C THR A 155 -6.25 -4.90 -26.01
N HIS A 156 -7.46 -5.47 -26.08
CA HIS A 156 -8.42 -5.26 -27.17
C HIS A 156 -9.66 -4.43 -26.79
N GLY A 157 -9.73 -3.94 -25.54
CA GLY A 157 -10.85 -3.12 -25.10
C GLY A 157 -10.91 -2.95 -23.58
N PRO A 158 -11.92 -2.24 -23.07
CA PRO A 158 -12.04 -1.92 -21.66
C PRO A 158 -12.66 -3.08 -20.88
N TYR A 159 -11.97 -4.22 -20.88
CA TYR A 159 -12.34 -5.40 -20.15
C TYR A 159 -11.16 -5.95 -19.37
N LEU A 160 -11.44 -6.51 -18.20
CA LEU A 160 -10.53 -7.40 -17.51
C LEU A 160 -10.79 -8.83 -17.97
N GLU A 161 -9.75 -9.54 -18.34
CA GLU A 161 -9.80 -10.98 -18.57
C GLU A 161 -9.49 -11.69 -17.25
N THR A 162 -10.41 -12.54 -16.81
CA THR A 162 -10.25 -13.35 -15.60
C THR A 162 -10.46 -14.82 -15.89
N ASP A 163 -10.05 -15.70 -14.98
CA ASP A 163 -10.37 -17.14 -15.03
C ASP A 163 -11.88 -17.43 -14.97
N THR A 164 -12.69 -16.42 -14.60
CA THR A 164 -14.15 -16.49 -14.51
C THR A 164 -14.86 -15.87 -15.72
N GLY A 165 -14.12 -15.31 -16.67
CA GLY A 165 -14.62 -14.62 -17.86
C GLY A 165 -14.18 -13.16 -17.95
N SER A 166 -14.71 -12.44 -18.96
CA SER A 166 -14.41 -11.03 -19.19
C SER A 166 -15.33 -10.11 -18.38
N LEU A 167 -14.76 -9.17 -17.63
CA LEU A 167 -15.49 -8.17 -16.86
C LEU A 167 -15.34 -6.79 -17.51
N ASN A 168 -16.46 -6.11 -17.76
CA ASN A 168 -16.46 -4.77 -18.36
C ASN A 168 -16.10 -3.69 -17.32
N ILE A 169 -15.21 -2.77 -17.70
CA ILE A 169 -14.71 -1.69 -16.83
C ILE A 169 -15.00 -0.27 -17.37
N GLN A 170 -15.97 -0.09 -18.28
CA GLN A 170 -16.42 1.25 -18.70
C GLN A 170 -17.10 1.97 -17.52
N PRO A 171 -16.52 3.10 -17.04
CA PRO A 171 -16.26 4.33 -17.80
C PRO A 171 -14.77 4.62 -18.11
N PHE A 172 -13.85 3.85 -17.53
CA PHE A 172 -12.39 4.10 -17.59
C PHE A 172 -11.77 3.77 -18.96
N GLY A 173 -12.53 3.09 -19.82
CA GLY A 173 -12.16 2.69 -21.18
C GLY A 173 -12.22 3.78 -22.25
N SER A 174 -12.73 4.97 -21.94
CA SER A 174 -12.96 6.01 -22.95
C SER A 174 -11.68 6.69 -23.46
N ASN A 175 -10.56 6.53 -22.74
CA ASN A 175 -9.21 6.94 -23.15
C ASN A 175 -8.26 5.76 -23.38
N TYR A 176 -8.80 4.54 -23.56
CA TYR A 176 -7.99 3.35 -23.82
C TYR A 176 -7.30 3.49 -25.18
N GLN A 177 -6.02 3.84 -25.19
CA GLN A 177 -5.18 3.72 -26.37
C GLN A 177 -4.46 2.36 -26.31
N PRO A 178 -4.62 1.48 -27.30
CA PRO A 178 -3.80 0.28 -27.39
C PRO A 178 -2.35 0.72 -27.61
N ILE A 179 -1.50 0.55 -26.61
CA ILE A 179 -0.07 0.83 -26.73
C ILE A 179 0.59 -0.41 -27.34
N GLN A 180 1.40 -0.20 -28.38
CA GLN A 180 2.23 -1.23 -29.00
C GLN A 180 3.22 -1.77 -27.97
N ASP A 181 3.16 -3.07 -27.71
CA ASP A 181 4.11 -3.92 -26.99
C ASP A 181 5.31 -3.19 -26.35
N GLU A 182 5.10 -2.61 -25.17
CA GLU A 182 6.21 -2.51 -24.23
C GLU A 182 6.51 -3.92 -23.76
N TYR A 183 7.68 -4.41 -24.14
CA TYR A 183 8.27 -5.68 -23.78
C TYR A 183 7.95 -6.04 -22.31
N CYS A 184 6.94 -6.88 -22.06
CA CYS A 184 6.70 -7.46 -20.75
C CYS A 184 7.68 -8.62 -20.59
N PRO A 185 8.76 -8.49 -19.79
CA PRO A 185 9.59 -9.65 -19.52
C PRO A 185 8.72 -10.70 -18.82
N ASN A 186 9.00 -11.99 -19.03
CA ASN A 186 8.22 -13.07 -18.44
C ASN A 186 8.48 -13.12 -16.92
N ILE A 187 7.81 -12.26 -16.15
CA ILE A 187 8.03 -12.08 -14.72
C ILE A 187 7.21 -13.10 -13.94
N SER A 188 7.82 -13.80 -13.00
CA SER A 188 7.14 -14.78 -12.14
C SER A 188 7.71 -14.77 -10.73
N LEU A 189 6.95 -15.29 -9.76
CA LEU A 189 7.45 -15.59 -8.42
C LEU A 189 8.01 -17.01 -8.40
N ILE A 190 9.24 -17.18 -7.93
CA ILE A 190 9.84 -18.48 -7.63
C ILE A 190 10.25 -18.45 -6.16
N GLU A 191 9.41 -19.01 -5.29
CA GLU A 191 9.54 -18.87 -3.84
C GLU A 191 9.43 -17.38 -3.43
N ASP A 192 10.45 -16.82 -2.76
CA ASP A 192 10.53 -15.40 -2.42
C ASP A 192 11.39 -14.60 -3.44
N TRP A 193 11.68 -15.16 -4.62
CA TRP A 193 12.36 -14.45 -5.70
C TRP A 193 11.37 -13.90 -6.72
N VAL A 194 11.58 -12.64 -7.12
CA VAL A 194 11.10 -12.15 -8.42
C VAL A 194 12.03 -12.72 -9.49
N ALA A 195 11.46 -13.42 -10.47
CA ALA A 195 12.17 -14.02 -11.57
C ALA A 195 11.79 -13.37 -12.90
N LEU A 196 12.77 -13.03 -13.75
CA LEU A 196 12.59 -12.51 -15.11
C LEU A 196 13.01 -13.59 -16.11
N GLY A 197 12.10 -14.03 -16.98
CA GLY A 197 12.36 -15.15 -17.90
C GLY A 197 12.67 -16.46 -17.18
N GLY A 198 12.17 -16.64 -15.96
CA GLY A 198 12.51 -17.77 -15.08
C GLY A 198 13.84 -17.63 -14.34
N VAL A 199 14.59 -16.53 -14.54
CA VAL A 199 15.84 -16.25 -13.83
C VAL A 199 15.55 -15.45 -12.57
N LYS A 200 15.91 -15.98 -11.40
CA LYS A 200 15.80 -15.30 -10.10
C LYS A 200 16.67 -14.02 -10.10
N VAL A 201 16.05 -12.84 -10.00
CA VAL A 201 16.76 -11.54 -10.08
C VAL A 201 16.70 -10.71 -8.81
N LEU A 202 15.61 -10.78 -8.05
CA LEU A 202 15.46 -10.00 -6.82
C LEU A 202 14.89 -10.88 -5.71
N TRP A 203 15.61 -10.98 -4.60
CA TRP A 203 15.13 -11.65 -3.40
C TRP A 203 14.29 -10.68 -2.57
N LEU A 204 13.06 -11.04 -2.27
CA LEU A 204 12.16 -10.20 -1.50
C LEU A 204 12.67 -10.07 -0.04
N PRO A 205 12.83 -8.83 0.47
CA PRO A 205 13.14 -8.62 1.88
C PRO A 205 12.08 -9.29 2.77
N TYR A 206 12.44 -9.64 4.00
CA TYR A 206 11.59 -10.41 4.91
C TYR A 206 10.16 -9.84 5.07
N ALA A 207 10.02 -8.52 5.00
CA ALA A 207 8.73 -7.84 5.11
C ALA A 207 7.77 -8.05 3.92
N TYR A 208 8.26 -8.56 2.79
CA TYR A 208 7.49 -8.76 1.54
C TYR A 208 7.47 -10.23 1.10
N ARG A 209 7.75 -11.16 2.03
CA ARG A 209 7.80 -12.59 1.73
C ARG A 209 6.42 -13.22 1.72
N GLN A 210 6.31 -14.34 1.00
CA GLN A 210 5.07 -15.05 0.75
C GLN A 210 3.93 -14.20 0.11
N PRO A 211 4.21 -13.35 -0.88
CA PRO A 211 3.13 -12.79 -1.67
C PRO A 211 2.49 -13.91 -2.49
N SER A 212 1.17 -13.90 -2.56
CA SER A 212 0.40 -14.85 -3.36
C SER A 212 0.47 -14.54 -4.85
N CYS A 213 0.70 -13.27 -5.21
CA CYS A 213 0.83 -12.81 -6.59
C CYS A 213 1.61 -11.50 -6.70
N LEU A 214 2.14 -11.19 -7.89
CA LEU A 214 2.85 -9.94 -8.19
C LEU A 214 2.42 -9.33 -9.53
N ALA A 215 2.52 -8.01 -9.67
CA ALA A 215 2.47 -7.30 -10.95
C ALA A 215 3.49 -6.15 -10.97
N PHE A 216 3.94 -5.77 -12.17
CA PHE A 216 4.95 -4.72 -12.34
C PHE A 216 4.63 -3.82 -13.52
N LYS A 217 4.94 -2.53 -13.40
CA LYS A 217 4.89 -1.56 -14.51
C LYS A 217 5.92 -0.44 -14.30
N GLY A 218 6.85 -0.28 -15.22
CA GLY A 218 7.87 0.79 -15.15
C GLY A 218 8.84 0.57 -13.99
N GLU A 219 8.72 1.33 -12.91
CA GLU A 219 9.42 1.09 -11.62
C GLU A 219 8.45 0.66 -10.48
N ALA A 220 7.15 0.59 -10.76
CA ALA A 220 6.12 0.24 -9.78
C ALA A 220 5.97 -1.28 -9.66
N LEU A 221 5.98 -1.78 -8.42
CA LEU A 221 5.72 -3.17 -8.07
C LEU A 221 4.44 -3.23 -7.24
N ALA A 222 3.56 -4.17 -7.54
CA ALA A 222 2.39 -4.51 -6.73
C ALA A 222 2.48 -5.98 -6.28
N LEU A 223 2.12 -6.23 -5.03
CA LEU A 223 2.14 -7.53 -4.38
C LEU A 223 0.78 -7.76 -3.72
N GLY A 224 0.15 -8.89 -4.02
CA GLY A 224 -1.03 -9.37 -3.31
C GLY A 224 -0.65 -10.39 -2.24
N TYR A 225 -1.35 -10.37 -1.10
CA TYR A 225 -1.05 -11.21 0.06
C TYR A 225 -2.26 -12.05 0.51
N HIS A 226 -1.95 -13.11 1.26
CA HIS A 226 -2.93 -13.98 1.92
C HIS A 226 -3.65 -13.32 3.10
N ASP A 227 -3.16 -12.20 3.61
CA ASP A 227 -3.84 -11.40 4.63
C ASP A 227 -4.81 -10.37 4.02
N CYS A 228 -5.18 -10.56 2.75
CA CYS A 228 -6.15 -9.77 1.99
C CYS A 228 -5.67 -8.37 1.59
N GLN A 229 -4.38 -8.06 1.76
CA GLN A 229 -3.79 -6.77 1.39
C GLN A 229 -3.21 -6.77 -0.02
N VAL A 230 -3.21 -5.60 -0.66
CA VAL A 230 -2.36 -5.33 -1.84
C VAL A 230 -1.40 -4.21 -1.49
N VAL A 231 -0.11 -4.50 -1.52
CA VAL A 231 0.94 -3.49 -1.29
C VAL A 231 1.55 -3.11 -2.63
N TYR A 232 1.68 -1.83 -2.92
CA TYR A 232 2.33 -1.38 -4.14
C TYR A 232 3.17 -0.13 -3.95
N THR A 233 4.17 0.05 -4.81
CA THR A 233 4.97 1.28 -4.89
C THR A 233 4.38 2.19 -5.97
N SER A 234 4.10 3.45 -5.64
CA SER A 234 3.66 4.43 -6.63
C SER A 234 4.84 5.00 -7.42
N GLN A 235 4.61 5.35 -8.70
CA GLN A 235 5.53 6.16 -9.50
C GLN A 235 5.45 7.65 -9.13
#